data_AF-A0A136WGW7-F1
#
_entry.id   AF-A0A136WGW7-F1
#
_cell.length_a   1.000
_cell.length_b   1.000
_cell.length_c   1.000
_cell.angle_alpha   90.00
_cell.angle_beta   90.00
_cell.angle_gamma   90.00
#
_symmetry.space_group_name_H-M   'P 1'
#
loop_
_entity.id
_entity.type
_entity.pdbx_description
1 polymer ?
#
loop_
_entity_poly.entity_id
_entity_poly.type
_entity_poly.pdbx_seq_one_letter_code
_entity_poly.pdbx_strand_id
1 'polypeptide(L)'
;MTTFLERDERMSAFLGPIHYWLYGKIQLQESLTEAMLSSIASKEDLIALENKLNTVYGIVERGQLEQVIDSGNIHGWLQGQIGIAEKRFAAAVTEILQDDALTQIEKLKQVAYQLGLQNPLPASSDAQGVYRALNDVLLEGMPCDHVNEILEQSSEHVLWHQTVDLHLPFWDAVGGKIENYYLLRGAFISGSLSGSGFSFQQIDKQFFIQEV
;
A
#
# COMPACT_ATOMS: atom_id res chain seq x y z
N MET A 1 20.46 4.72 -38.49
CA MET A 1 20.67 3.68 -37.46
C MET A 1 20.49 4.35 -36.11
N THR A 2 19.26 4.43 -35.67
CA THR A 2 18.88 4.90 -34.33
C THR A 2 19.28 3.79 -33.36
N THR A 3 20.25 4.07 -32.49
CA THR A 3 20.77 3.11 -31.52
C THR A 3 19.66 2.68 -30.57
N PHE A 4 19.68 1.42 -30.12
CA PHE A 4 18.69 0.84 -29.19
C PHE A 4 18.46 1.68 -27.92
N LEU A 5 19.42 2.53 -27.53
CA LEU A 5 19.32 3.47 -26.40
C LEU A 5 18.38 4.68 -26.66
N GLU A 6 18.22 5.15 -27.90
CA GLU A 6 17.33 6.29 -28.23
C GLU A 6 15.85 5.90 -28.43
N ARG A 7 15.55 4.59 -28.34
CA ARG A 7 14.17 4.09 -28.43
C ARG A 7 13.47 4.06 -27.08
N ASP A 8 14.22 3.98 -25.99
CA ASP A 8 13.64 3.89 -24.64
C ASP A 8 13.24 5.26 -24.10
N GLU A 9 14.04 6.31 -24.36
CA GLU A 9 13.74 7.69 -23.98
C GLU A 9 12.49 8.28 -24.69
N ARG A 10 12.02 7.66 -25.77
CA ARG A 10 10.84 8.13 -26.55
C ARG A 10 9.52 7.44 -26.20
N MET A 11 9.50 6.45 -25.31
CA MET A 11 8.25 5.78 -24.93
C MET A 11 7.55 6.40 -23.70
N SER A 12 8.26 7.20 -22.90
CA SER A 12 7.68 7.84 -21.70
C SER A 12 7.22 9.27 -21.99
N ALA A 13 6.29 9.46 -22.92
CA ALA A 13 5.71 10.78 -23.18
C ALA A 13 4.18 10.83 -23.03
N PHE A 14 3.54 9.70 -22.70
CA PHE A 14 2.09 9.62 -22.59
C PHE A 14 1.62 8.97 -21.29
N LEU A 15 0.66 9.61 -20.62
CA LEU A 15 0.02 9.06 -19.43
C LEU A 15 -1.01 8.00 -19.83
N GLY A 16 -0.64 6.73 -19.71
CA GLY A 16 -1.56 5.61 -19.88
C GLY A 16 -2.34 5.27 -18.60
N PRO A 17 -3.43 4.48 -18.71
CA PRO A 17 -4.23 4.04 -17.56
C PRO A 17 -3.41 3.41 -16.43
N ILE A 18 -2.32 2.72 -16.77
CA ILE A 18 -1.43 2.08 -15.79
C ILE A 18 -0.75 3.09 -14.84
N HIS A 19 -0.46 4.31 -15.31
CA HIS A 19 0.14 5.34 -14.47
C HIS A 19 -0.86 5.86 -13.43
N TYR A 20 -2.12 6.05 -13.83
CA TYR A 20 -3.19 6.42 -12.90
C TYR A 20 -3.51 5.32 -11.91
N TRP A 21 -3.53 4.07 -12.37
CA TRP A 21 -3.71 2.89 -11.53
C TRP A 21 -2.62 2.83 -10.45
N LEU A 22 -1.35 2.90 -10.85
CA LEU A 22 -0.24 2.89 -9.90
C LEU A 22 -0.24 4.11 -8.97
N TYR A 23 -0.54 5.30 -9.51
CA TYR A 23 -0.66 6.50 -8.68
C TYR A 23 -1.78 6.37 -7.65
N GLY A 24 -2.93 5.80 -8.01
CA GLY A 24 -4.02 5.53 -7.08
C GLY A 24 -3.61 4.65 -5.90
N LYS A 25 -2.79 3.62 -6.16
CA LYS A 25 -2.22 2.76 -5.11
C LYS A 25 -1.28 3.54 -4.18
N ILE A 26 -0.43 4.39 -4.73
CA ILE A 26 0.45 5.29 -3.97
C ILE A 26 -0.39 6.22 -3.08
N GLN A 27 -1.47 6.79 -3.63
CA GLN A 27 -2.37 7.66 -2.87
C GLN A 27 -3.04 6.93 -1.70
N LEU A 28 -3.48 5.68 -1.92
CA LEU A 28 -4.05 4.86 -0.84
C LEU A 28 -3.01 4.56 0.25
N GLN A 29 -1.78 4.23 -0.15
CA GLN A 29 -0.68 3.99 0.78
C GLN A 29 -0.37 5.23 1.64
N GLU A 30 -0.34 6.43 1.05
CA GLU A 30 -0.17 7.66 1.84
C GLU A 30 -1.38 7.95 2.72
N SER A 31 -2.60 7.62 2.28
CA SER A 31 -3.80 7.77 3.12
C SER A 31 -3.76 6.86 4.35
N LEU A 32 -3.13 5.68 4.26
CA LEU A 32 -2.83 4.86 5.43
C LEU A 32 -1.88 5.59 6.38
N THR A 33 -0.79 6.20 5.88
CA THR A 33 0.14 7.00 6.70
C THR A 33 -0.59 8.14 7.42
N GLU A 34 -1.37 8.94 6.70
CA GLU A 34 -2.14 10.05 7.26
C GLU A 34 -3.16 9.57 8.30
N ALA A 35 -3.80 8.43 8.06
CA ALA A 35 -4.70 7.82 9.03
C ALA A 35 -3.94 7.42 10.30
N MET A 36 -2.77 6.79 10.21
CA MET A 36 -1.96 6.46 11.39
C MET A 36 -1.56 7.71 12.18
N LEU A 37 -1.14 8.77 11.49
CA LEU A 37 -0.80 10.06 12.10
C LEU A 37 -2.01 10.66 12.85
N SER A 38 -3.23 10.54 12.30
CA SER A 38 -4.46 11.03 12.96
C SER A 38 -4.75 10.36 14.31
N SER A 39 -4.10 9.24 14.62
CA SER A 39 -4.20 8.58 15.93
C SER A 39 -3.42 9.33 17.03
N ILE A 40 -2.54 10.26 16.69
CA ILE A 40 -1.75 11.04 17.66
C ILE A 40 -2.63 12.14 18.25
N ALA A 41 -2.84 12.09 19.56
CA ALA A 41 -3.74 13.03 20.25
C ALA A 41 -3.14 14.44 20.40
N SER A 42 -1.83 14.53 20.59
CA SER A 42 -1.11 15.79 20.72
C SER A 42 -0.89 16.41 19.36
N LYS A 43 -1.42 17.61 19.15
CA LYS A 43 -1.22 18.36 17.90
C LYS A 43 0.25 18.71 17.67
N GLU A 44 0.99 18.96 18.74
CA GLU A 44 2.43 19.27 18.67
C GLU A 44 3.22 18.04 18.20
N ASP A 45 2.97 16.88 18.78
CA ASP A 45 3.65 15.63 18.41
C ASP A 45 3.28 15.18 16.99
N LEU A 46 2.01 15.37 16.59
CA LEU A 46 1.55 15.15 15.22
C LEU A 46 2.35 15.98 14.22
N ILE A 47 2.42 17.30 14.43
CA ILE A 47 3.14 18.22 13.54
C ILE A 47 4.65 17.90 13.54
N ALA A 48 5.21 17.57 14.70
CA ALA A 48 6.63 17.22 14.82
C ALA A 48 6.95 15.95 14.01
N LEU A 49 6.14 14.90 14.14
CA LEU A 49 6.33 13.67 13.39
C LEU A 49 6.10 13.87 11.90
N GLU A 50 5.02 14.55 11.50
CA GLU A 50 4.74 14.85 10.09
C GLU A 50 5.89 15.62 9.42
N ASN A 51 6.42 16.65 10.08
CA ASN A 51 7.58 17.41 9.59
C ASN A 51 8.84 16.54 9.50
N LYS A 52 9.08 15.65 10.47
CA LYS A 52 10.19 14.68 10.44
C LYS A 52 10.05 13.77 9.22
N LEU A 53 8.86 13.20 8.99
CA LEU A 53 8.61 12.33 7.84
C LEU A 53 8.84 13.07 6.52
N ASN A 54 8.30 14.28 6.37
CA ASN A 54 8.47 15.12 5.18
C ASN A 54 9.95 15.43 4.90
N THR A 55 10.71 15.75 5.95
CA THR A 55 12.12 16.14 5.82
C THR A 55 13.02 14.95 5.50
N VAL A 56 12.80 13.81 6.14
CA VAL A 56 13.70 12.65 6.05
C VAL A 56 13.37 11.77 4.84
N TYR A 57 12.07 11.55 4.56
CA TYR A 57 11.63 10.59 3.55
C TYR A 57 11.03 11.24 2.32
N GLY A 58 10.69 12.54 2.39
CA GLY A 58 10.02 13.28 1.32
C GLY A 58 8.50 13.34 1.49
N ILE A 59 7.85 13.86 0.46
CA ILE A 59 6.41 14.14 0.44
C ILE A 59 5.81 13.34 -0.72
N VAL A 60 4.72 12.62 -0.45
CA VAL A 60 3.91 12.02 -1.51
C VAL A 60 3.03 13.11 -2.11
N GLU A 61 3.12 13.31 -3.42
CA GLU A 61 2.31 14.31 -4.11
C GLU A 61 0.82 13.93 -4.04
N ARG A 62 -0.04 14.92 -3.76
CA ARG A 62 -1.50 14.75 -3.64
C ARG A 62 -2.29 15.40 -4.78
N GLY A 63 -1.62 16.10 -5.69
CA GLY A 63 -2.25 16.75 -6.84
C GLY A 63 -2.78 15.75 -7.88
N GLN A 64 -3.52 16.25 -8.88
CA GLN A 64 -3.89 15.44 -10.04
C GLN A 64 -2.63 14.98 -10.77
N LEU A 65 -2.58 13.72 -11.19
CA LEU A 65 -1.35 13.09 -11.72
C LEU A 65 -0.72 13.92 -12.84
N GLU A 66 -1.54 14.41 -13.77
CA GLU A 66 -1.14 15.21 -14.92
C GLU A 66 -0.47 16.54 -14.55
N GLN A 67 -0.71 17.03 -13.34
CA GLN A 67 -0.19 18.31 -12.86
C GLN A 67 1.11 18.16 -12.09
N VAL A 68 1.33 17.00 -11.46
CA VAL A 68 2.46 16.79 -10.52
C VAL A 68 3.53 15.84 -11.04
N ILE A 69 3.21 15.02 -12.04
CA ILE A 69 4.14 14.03 -12.56
C ILE A 69 5.27 14.67 -13.34
N ASP A 70 6.48 14.15 -13.16
CA ASP A 70 7.59 14.46 -14.07
C ASP A 70 7.36 13.75 -15.42
N SER A 71 6.81 14.49 -16.38
CA SER A 71 6.56 13.98 -17.74
C SER A 71 7.83 13.54 -18.48
N GLY A 72 9.02 14.01 -18.06
CA GLY A 72 10.30 13.57 -18.61
C GLY A 72 10.79 12.23 -18.06
N ASN A 73 10.20 11.75 -16.95
CA ASN A 73 10.58 10.51 -16.28
C ASN A 73 9.39 9.90 -15.51
N ILE A 74 8.31 9.55 -16.21
CA ILE A 74 7.05 9.09 -15.60
C ILE A 74 7.28 7.87 -14.69
N HIS A 75 7.96 6.84 -15.20
CA HIS A 75 8.18 5.61 -14.46
C HIS A 75 9.12 5.82 -13.26
N GLY A 76 10.22 6.56 -13.45
CA GLY A 76 11.15 6.85 -12.35
C GLY A 76 10.51 7.71 -11.26
N TRP A 77 9.65 8.66 -11.64
CA TRP A 77 8.90 9.47 -10.70
C TRP A 77 7.89 8.63 -9.90
N LEU A 78 7.11 7.77 -10.56
CA LEU A 78 6.17 6.87 -9.88
C LEU A 78 6.89 5.91 -8.94
N GLN A 79 8.01 5.33 -9.37
CA GLN A 79 8.83 4.46 -8.53
C GLN A 79 9.40 5.21 -7.31
N GLY A 80 9.82 6.47 -7.51
CA GLY A 80 10.23 7.36 -6.42
C GLY A 80 9.11 7.59 -5.42
N GLN A 81 7.90 7.87 -5.89
CA GLN A 81 6.73 8.09 -5.04
C GLN A 81 6.29 6.85 -4.26
N ILE A 82 6.39 5.64 -4.84
CA ILE A 82 6.23 4.38 -4.09
C ILE A 82 7.23 4.33 -2.94
N GLY A 83 8.51 4.58 -3.22
CA GLY A 83 9.56 4.54 -2.22
C GLY A 83 9.36 5.57 -1.09
N ILE A 84 8.82 6.75 -1.40
CA ILE A 84 8.47 7.77 -0.41
C ILE A 84 7.30 7.28 0.45
N ALA A 85 6.20 6.84 -0.17
CA ALA A 85 4.99 6.39 0.53
C ALA A 85 5.27 5.19 1.47
N GLU A 86 6.02 4.18 1.00
CA GLU A 86 6.37 3.00 1.78
C GLU A 86 7.25 3.36 2.99
N LYS A 87 8.28 4.19 2.81
CA LYS A 87 9.16 4.63 3.92
C LYS A 87 8.43 5.48 4.94
N ARG A 88 7.57 6.40 4.47
CA ARG A 88 6.76 7.24 5.36
C ARG A 88 5.83 6.41 6.22
N PHE A 89 5.14 5.43 5.62
CA PHE A 89 4.27 4.52 6.37
C PHE A 89 5.05 3.72 7.42
N ALA A 90 6.14 3.07 7.01
CA ALA A 90 6.98 2.28 7.91
C ALA A 90 7.51 3.12 9.08
N ALA A 91 8.02 4.33 8.80
CA ALA A 91 8.53 5.23 9.82
C ALA A 91 7.44 5.76 10.75
N ALA A 92 6.28 6.18 10.21
CA ALA A 92 5.17 6.68 11.01
C ALA A 92 4.70 5.62 12.02
N VAL A 93 4.47 4.39 11.56
CA VAL A 93 4.06 3.29 12.43
C VAL A 93 5.15 2.97 13.46
N THR A 94 6.41 2.89 13.03
CA THR A 94 7.52 2.58 13.94
C THR A 94 7.66 3.60 15.06
N GLU A 95 7.53 4.89 14.75
CA GLU A 95 7.62 5.98 15.72
C GLU A 95 6.42 6.00 16.69
N ILE A 96 5.19 5.81 16.17
CA ILE A 96 3.97 5.78 17.02
C ILE A 96 4.02 4.63 18.04
N LEU A 97 4.67 3.51 17.69
CA LEU A 97 4.71 2.31 18.51
C LEU A 97 5.88 2.26 19.52
N GLN A 98 6.75 3.27 19.62
CA GLN A 98 7.97 3.18 20.45
C GLN A 98 7.69 2.98 21.95
N ASP A 99 6.69 3.68 22.51
CA ASP A 99 6.52 3.75 23.97
C ASP A 99 5.46 2.76 24.53
N ASP A 100 4.40 2.46 23.78
CA ASP A 100 3.29 1.56 24.20
C ASP A 100 2.79 0.71 23.02
N ALA A 101 3.70 -0.10 22.47
CA ALA A 101 3.46 -0.84 21.24
C ALA A 101 2.17 -1.68 21.25
N LEU A 102 1.85 -2.36 22.36
CA LEU A 102 0.70 -3.27 22.43
C LEU A 102 -0.65 -2.55 22.44
N THR A 103 -0.76 -1.44 23.16
CA THR A 103 -2.01 -0.65 23.16
C THR A 103 -2.15 0.12 21.85
N GLN A 104 -1.05 0.69 21.36
CA GLN A 104 -1.06 1.52 20.17
C GLN A 104 -1.33 0.70 18.91
N ILE A 105 -0.81 -0.52 18.79
CA ILE A 105 -1.07 -1.34 17.58
C ILE A 105 -2.57 -1.67 17.44
N GLU A 106 -3.29 -1.93 18.53
CA GLU A 106 -4.74 -2.16 18.46
C GLU A 106 -5.51 -0.90 18.04
N LYS A 107 -5.07 0.28 18.49
CA LYS A 107 -5.62 1.56 18.03
C LYS A 107 -5.36 1.77 16.54
N LEU A 108 -4.13 1.50 16.08
CA LEU A 108 -3.77 1.63 14.67
C LEU A 108 -4.54 0.64 13.79
N LYS A 109 -4.78 -0.60 14.26
CA LYS A 109 -5.65 -1.57 13.58
C LYS A 109 -7.07 -1.05 13.44
N GLN A 110 -7.64 -0.44 14.48
CA GLN A 110 -8.98 0.17 14.38
C GLN A 110 -9.01 1.30 13.35
N VAL A 111 -8.00 2.16 13.35
CA VAL A 111 -7.87 3.25 12.36
C VAL A 111 -7.77 2.69 10.93
N ALA A 112 -6.91 1.69 10.71
CA ALA A 112 -6.77 1.03 9.41
C ALA A 112 -8.09 0.38 8.95
N TYR A 113 -8.79 -0.31 9.85
CA TYR A 113 -10.11 -0.87 9.58
C TYR A 113 -11.14 0.19 9.18
N GLN A 114 -11.18 1.33 9.89
CA GLN A 114 -12.08 2.43 9.55
C GLN A 114 -11.75 3.05 8.18
N LEU A 115 -10.47 3.18 7.84
CA LEU A 115 -10.08 3.59 6.49
C LEU A 115 -10.53 2.57 5.44
N GLY A 116 -10.46 1.27 5.76
CA GLY A 116 -10.98 0.19 4.92
C GLY A 116 -12.48 0.33 4.65
N LEU A 117 -13.28 0.60 5.70
CA LEU A 117 -14.73 0.86 5.53
C LEU A 117 -15.03 2.04 4.61
N GLN A 118 -14.19 3.07 4.62
CA GLN A 118 -14.33 4.25 3.76
C GLN A 118 -13.86 3.98 2.33
N ASN A 119 -13.13 2.89 2.10
CA ASN A 119 -12.59 2.46 0.81
C ASN A 119 -13.03 1.01 0.54
N PRO A 120 -14.33 0.74 0.36
CA PRO A 120 -14.82 -0.60 0.09
C PRO A 120 -14.29 -1.11 -1.25
N LEU A 121 -13.96 -2.39 -1.32
CA LEU A 121 -13.60 -3.00 -2.60
C LEU A 121 -14.84 -3.07 -3.52
N PRO A 122 -14.64 -3.04 -4.85
CA PRO A 122 -15.70 -3.34 -5.80
C PRO A 122 -16.40 -4.68 -5.47
N ALA A 123 -17.73 -4.67 -5.51
CA ALA A 123 -18.53 -5.86 -5.30
C ALA A 123 -18.10 -6.97 -6.28
N SER A 124 -17.86 -8.16 -5.73
CA SER A 124 -17.40 -9.34 -6.46
C SER A 124 -18.29 -10.52 -6.13
N SER A 125 -18.55 -11.38 -7.12
CA SER A 125 -19.36 -12.59 -6.96
C SER A 125 -18.55 -13.82 -6.54
N ASP A 126 -17.22 -13.73 -6.55
CA ASP A 126 -16.30 -14.82 -6.22
C ASP A 126 -15.01 -14.31 -5.58
N ALA A 127 -14.31 -15.20 -4.88
CA ALA A 127 -13.05 -14.91 -4.19
C ALA A 127 -11.95 -14.43 -5.14
N GLN A 128 -11.98 -14.86 -6.41
CA GLN A 128 -11.02 -14.42 -7.42
C GLN A 128 -11.22 -12.94 -7.81
N GLY A 129 -12.47 -12.48 -7.86
CA GLY A 129 -12.82 -11.07 -8.05
C GLY A 129 -12.31 -10.22 -6.91
N VAL A 130 -12.47 -10.69 -5.67
CA VAL A 130 -11.92 -10.04 -4.49
C VAL A 130 -10.40 -9.97 -4.55
N TYR A 131 -9.73 -11.08 -4.89
CA TYR A 131 -8.27 -11.12 -5.05
C TYR A 131 -7.78 -10.12 -6.12
N ARG A 132 -8.46 -10.01 -7.26
CA ARG A 132 -8.15 -8.99 -8.28
C ARG A 132 -8.34 -7.57 -7.77
N ALA A 133 -9.47 -7.31 -7.09
CA ALA A 133 -9.75 -6.02 -6.50
C ALA A 133 -8.71 -5.58 -5.46
N LEU A 134 -8.21 -6.50 -4.63
CA LEU A 134 -7.11 -6.24 -3.72
C LEU A 134 -5.82 -5.86 -4.47
N ASN A 135 -5.48 -6.62 -5.51
CA ASN A 135 -4.32 -6.33 -6.33
C ASN A 135 -4.45 -5.01 -7.11
N ASP A 136 -5.65 -4.49 -7.32
CA ASP A 136 -5.87 -3.19 -7.98
C ASP A 136 -5.65 -2.00 -7.06
N VAL A 137 -5.77 -2.18 -5.74
CA VAL A 137 -5.64 -1.07 -4.78
C VAL A 137 -4.35 -1.10 -3.96
N LEU A 138 -3.73 -2.27 -3.80
CA LEU A 138 -2.55 -2.44 -2.98
C LEU A 138 -1.24 -2.40 -3.80
N LEU A 139 -0.16 -1.90 -3.18
CA LEU A 139 1.19 -1.86 -3.75
C LEU A 139 1.86 -3.24 -3.73
N GLU A 140 1.36 -4.15 -4.55
CA GLU A 140 1.79 -5.57 -4.63
C GLU A 140 2.67 -5.89 -5.83
N GLY A 141 3.40 -4.88 -6.31
CA GLY A 141 4.12 -4.94 -7.57
C GLY A 141 3.21 -4.84 -8.79
N MET A 142 3.83 -4.91 -9.96
CA MET A 142 3.18 -4.92 -11.26
C MET A 142 2.76 -6.36 -11.62
N PRO A 143 1.75 -6.54 -12.50
CA PRO A 143 1.31 -7.88 -12.91
C PRO A 143 2.40 -8.78 -13.49
N CYS A 144 3.47 -8.19 -14.03
CA CYS A 144 4.63 -8.90 -14.59
C CYS A 144 5.73 -9.23 -13.57
N ASP A 145 5.63 -8.75 -12.34
CA ASP A 145 6.68 -8.94 -11.33
C ASP A 145 6.61 -10.33 -10.69
N HIS A 146 5.50 -11.05 -10.87
CA HIS A 146 5.27 -12.39 -10.34
C HIS A 146 5.46 -12.48 -8.81
N VAL A 147 5.12 -11.40 -8.10
CA VAL A 147 5.24 -11.26 -6.63
C VAL A 147 4.27 -12.20 -5.93
N ASN A 148 3.04 -12.32 -6.43
CA ASN A 148 2.00 -13.17 -5.86
C ASN A 148 1.85 -14.46 -6.67
N GLU A 149 2.01 -15.61 -6.01
CA GLU A 149 1.80 -16.94 -6.57
C GLU A 149 0.57 -17.60 -5.93
N ILE A 150 -0.43 -17.90 -6.76
CA ILE A 150 -1.66 -18.57 -6.34
C ILE A 150 -1.39 -20.06 -6.13
N LEU A 151 -1.73 -20.56 -4.94
CA LEU A 151 -1.60 -21.95 -4.54
C LEU A 151 -2.91 -22.72 -4.75
N GLU A 152 -4.03 -22.09 -4.37
CA GLU A 152 -5.38 -22.66 -4.53
C GLU A 152 -6.35 -21.55 -4.98
N GLN A 153 -7.30 -21.90 -5.83
CA GLN A 153 -8.38 -20.98 -6.25
C GLN A 153 -9.66 -21.73 -6.61
N SER A 154 -10.78 -21.23 -6.13
CA SER A 154 -12.14 -21.60 -6.54
C SER A 154 -13.04 -20.36 -6.60
N SER A 155 -14.35 -20.53 -6.68
CA SER A 155 -15.31 -19.42 -6.51
C SER A 155 -15.36 -18.93 -5.06
N GLU A 156 -15.13 -19.84 -4.11
CA GLU A 156 -15.33 -19.62 -2.67
C GLU A 156 -14.04 -19.22 -1.94
N HIS A 157 -12.86 -19.54 -2.49
CA HIS A 157 -11.60 -19.19 -1.86
C HIS A 157 -10.45 -18.91 -2.84
N VAL A 158 -9.46 -18.14 -2.38
CA VAL A 158 -8.15 -17.99 -3.01
C VAL A 158 -7.08 -18.05 -1.93
N LEU A 159 -6.10 -18.91 -2.10
CA LEU A 159 -4.89 -19.00 -1.28
C LEU A 159 -3.70 -18.65 -2.15
N TRP A 160 -2.87 -17.70 -1.70
CA TRP A 160 -1.64 -17.33 -2.39
C TRP A 160 -0.53 -17.02 -1.39
N HIS A 161 0.70 -16.93 -1.90
CA HIS A 161 1.85 -16.46 -1.13
C HIS A 161 2.68 -15.47 -1.92
N GLN A 162 3.45 -14.66 -1.20
CA GLN A 162 4.39 -13.72 -1.80
C GLN A 162 5.75 -14.41 -2.02
N THR A 163 6.21 -14.44 -3.27
CA THR A 163 7.54 -14.95 -3.63
C THR A 163 8.66 -14.02 -3.13
N VAL A 164 8.35 -12.73 -3.02
CA VAL A 164 9.21 -11.68 -2.45
C VAL A 164 8.36 -10.73 -1.62
N ASP A 165 8.86 -10.32 -0.47
CA ASP A 165 8.25 -9.25 0.32
C ASP A 165 8.80 -7.90 -0.18
N LEU A 166 7.96 -7.16 -0.91
CA LEU A 166 8.32 -5.85 -1.46
C LEU A 166 8.37 -4.76 -0.39
N HIS A 167 7.74 -4.98 0.77
CA HIS A 167 7.59 -3.99 1.82
C HIS A 167 8.73 -4.06 2.85
N LEU A 168 9.22 -5.27 3.14
CA LEU A 168 10.28 -5.54 4.12
C LEU A 168 11.49 -4.59 4.01
N PRO A 169 12.07 -4.30 2.82
CA PRO A 169 13.23 -3.42 2.72
C PRO A 169 12.98 -2.01 3.28
N PHE A 170 11.76 -1.49 3.20
CA PHE A 170 11.40 -0.17 3.73
C PHE A 170 11.26 -0.18 5.25
N TRP A 171 10.75 -1.29 5.81
CA TRP A 171 10.64 -1.48 7.26
C TRP A 171 12.01 -1.70 7.91
N ASP A 172 12.86 -2.51 7.31
CA ASP A 172 14.25 -2.71 7.77
C ASP A 172 15.02 -1.38 7.78
N ALA A 173 14.84 -0.54 6.75
CA ALA A 173 15.55 0.73 6.61
C ALA A 173 15.25 1.75 7.73
N VAL A 174 14.12 1.60 8.42
CA VAL A 174 13.69 2.49 9.51
C VAL A 174 13.75 1.81 10.89
N GLY A 175 14.25 0.57 10.96
CA GLY A 175 14.25 -0.24 12.17
C GLY A 175 12.86 -0.70 12.62
N GLY A 176 11.90 -0.72 11.69
CA GLY A 176 10.53 -1.16 11.93
C GLY A 176 10.38 -2.67 11.93
N LYS A 177 9.24 -3.14 12.42
CA LYS A 177 8.86 -4.56 12.42
C LYS A 177 7.83 -4.84 11.33
N ILE A 178 8.19 -5.64 10.33
CA ILE A 178 7.31 -5.93 9.18
C ILE A 178 5.98 -6.58 9.60
N GLU A 179 5.92 -7.24 10.74
CA GLU A 179 4.69 -7.82 11.27
C GLU A 179 3.61 -6.74 11.51
N ASN A 180 4.02 -5.52 11.88
CA ASN A 180 3.09 -4.40 12.05
C ASN A 180 2.47 -3.98 10.71
N TYR A 181 3.22 -4.05 9.61
CA TYR A 181 2.68 -3.79 8.27
C TYR A 181 1.49 -4.70 7.98
N TYR A 182 1.69 -5.99 8.17
CA TYR A 182 0.71 -7.02 7.84
C TYR A 182 -0.49 -7.02 8.79
N LEU A 183 -0.30 -6.69 10.08
CA LEU A 183 -1.41 -6.46 11.01
C LEU A 183 -2.30 -5.31 10.57
N LEU A 184 -1.70 -4.17 10.20
CA LEU A 184 -2.44 -2.98 9.79
C LEU A 184 -3.10 -3.17 8.42
N ARG A 185 -2.39 -3.79 7.49
CA ARG A 185 -2.90 -4.10 6.16
C ARG A 185 -4.06 -5.10 6.21
N GLY A 186 -3.94 -6.14 7.04
CA GLY A 186 -5.03 -7.09 7.28
C GLY A 186 -6.27 -6.41 7.89
N ALA A 187 -6.07 -5.46 8.81
CA ALA A 187 -7.17 -4.67 9.37
C ALA A 187 -7.84 -3.77 8.32
N PHE A 188 -7.05 -3.09 7.49
CA PHE A 188 -7.56 -2.32 6.35
C PHE A 188 -8.40 -3.18 5.40
N ILE A 189 -7.86 -4.32 4.95
CA ILE A 189 -8.54 -5.24 4.05
C ILE A 189 -9.85 -5.74 4.68
N SER A 190 -9.82 -6.12 5.96
CA SER A 190 -11.02 -6.56 6.68
C SER A 190 -12.12 -5.48 6.69
N GLY A 191 -11.73 -4.20 6.83
CA GLY A 191 -12.65 -3.07 6.71
C GLY A 191 -13.21 -2.94 5.30
N SER A 192 -12.37 -3.00 4.27
CA SER A 192 -12.77 -2.90 2.87
C SER A 192 -13.66 -4.05 2.39
N LEU A 193 -13.60 -5.20 3.06
CA LEU A 193 -14.45 -6.37 2.80
C LEU A 193 -15.72 -6.42 3.67
N SER A 194 -15.92 -5.48 4.58
CA SER A 194 -17.07 -5.49 5.47
C SER A 194 -18.39 -5.50 4.67
N GLY A 195 -19.19 -6.56 4.87
CA GLY A 195 -20.46 -6.76 4.17
C GLY A 195 -20.36 -7.35 2.77
N SER A 196 -19.16 -7.75 2.32
CA SER A 196 -18.95 -8.36 1.00
C SER A 196 -19.32 -9.84 0.91
N GLY A 197 -19.48 -10.53 2.05
CA GLY A 197 -19.61 -11.99 2.10
C GLY A 197 -18.27 -12.73 2.02
N PHE A 198 -17.13 -12.00 2.01
CA PHE A 198 -15.79 -12.58 2.02
C PHE A 198 -14.99 -12.08 3.23
N SER A 199 -14.09 -12.94 3.71
CA SER A 199 -13.11 -12.65 4.75
C SER A 199 -11.70 -12.72 4.19
N PHE A 200 -10.76 -12.06 4.86
CA PHE A 200 -9.34 -12.11 4.56
C PHE A 200 -8.55 -12.53 5.80
N GLN A 201 -7.56 -13.38 5.60
CA GLN A 201 -6.61 -13.77 6.64
C GLN A 201 -5.20 -13.84 6.07
N GLN A 202 -4.22 -13.63 6.94
CA GLN A 202 -2.82 -13.90 6.67
C GLN A 202 -2.27 -14.79 7.77
N ILE A 203 -1.61 -15.87 7.36
CA ILE A 203 -0.90 -16.80 8.24
C ILE A 203 0.50 -16.96 7.66
N ASP A 204 1.50 -16.54 8.42
CA ASP A 204 2.89 -16.44 7.96
C ASP A 204 2.99 -15.62 6.65
N LYS A 205 3.44 -16.27 5.57
CA LYS A 205 3.60 -15.68 4.23
C LYS A 205 2.43 -16.02 3.29
N GLN A 206 1.41 -16.70 3.80
CA GLN A 206 0.24 -17.09 3.04
C GLN A 206 -0.92 -16.16 3.34
N PHE A 207 -1.66 -15.85 2.29
CA PHE A 207 -2.80 -14.96 2.30
C PHE A 207 -4.00 -15.71 1.78
N PHE A 208 -5.15 -15.48 2.40
CA PHE A 208 -6.34 -16.25 2.17
C PHE A 208 -7.55 -15.35 2.09
N ILE A 209 -8.34 -15.54 1.04
CA ILE A 209 -9.70 -15.00 0.92
C ILE A 209 -10.66 -16.18 0.96
N GLN A 210 -11.74 -16.07 1.73
CA GLN A 210 -12.77 -17.10 1.82
C GLN A 210 -14.16 -16.50 1.99
N GLU A 211 -15.15 -17.06 1.29
CA GLU A 211 -16.57 -16.79 1.50
C GLU A 211 -17.02 -17.14 2.93
N VAL A 212 -17.88 -16.31 3.52
CA VAL A 212 -18.29 -16.36 4.94
C VAL A 212 -19.75 -16.76 5.11
#